data_AF-E9FWB2-F1
#
_entry.id   AF-E9FWB2-F1
#
_cell.length_a   1.000
_cell.length_b   1.000
_cell.length_c   1.000
_cell.angle_alpha   90.00
_cell.angle_beta   90.00
_cell.angle_gamma   90.00
#
_symmetry.space_group_name_H-M   'P 1'
#
loop_
_entity.id
_entity.type
_entity.pdbx_description
1 polymer ?
#
loop_
_entity_poly.entity_id
_entity_poly.type
_entity_poly.pdbx_seq_one_letter_code
_entity_poly.pdbx_strand_id
1 'polypeptide(L)'
;MHLDPADFFNLLESNQLSVVEDIKSLIHDHLNSTKEAWLVQGLFDYSMSKGSLRAMEILLGLRETHSKHLLDKLSESLRSSNSRLSSLIFMGFLVRKQPQWLHKISSHYVMRDLIKVLKTDGGVVVLVNALLVLTALIPIIPNLESSILNEIFESFTRLAAWNYSNQPKQPEVYVLHLQIALYALFHRLYGMYPCNFLSYLRQHYSLRDNLPIFSHTVKPMVETVRMHPLLVTASKDIEIGTARWKQMSVHDIVTECAKYSL
;
A
#
# COMPACT_ATOMS: atom_id res chain seq x y z
N MET A 1 38.29 9.04 -10.00
CA MET A 1 37.87 8.08 -11.04
C MET A 1 36.37 8.20 -11.17
N HIS A 2 35.89 8.97 -12.15
CA HIS A 2 34.45 9.11 -12.42
C HIS A 2 34.01 7.86 -13.20
N LEU A 3 33.61 6.81 -12.49
CA LEU A 3 32.78 5.78 -13.08
C LEU A 3 31.39 6.36 -13.29
N ASP A 4 30.81 6.16 -14.48
CA ASP A 4 29.40 6.42 -14.72
C ASP A 4 28.58 5.62 -13.68
N PRO A 5 27.64 6.23 -12.95
CA PRO A 5 26.76 5.51 -12.02
C PRO A 5 26.15 4.24 -12.62
N ALA A 6 25.90 4.22 -13.94
CA ALA A 6 25.39 3.05 -14.64
C ALA A 6 26.37 1.86 -14.66
N ASP A 7 27.66 2.11 -14.91
CA ASP A 7 28.70 1.08 -14.91
C ASP A 7 28.96 0.55 -13.51
N PHE A 8 28.84 1.43 -12.51
CA PHE A 8 28.98 1.07 -11.10
C PHE A 8 27.86 0.14 -10.63
N PHE A 9 26.59 0.42 -10.99
CA PHE A 9 25.48 -0.45 -10.64
C PHE A 9 25.51 -1.80 -11.38
N ASN A 10 26.05 -1.85 -12.60
CA ASN A 10 26.21 -3.11 -13.33
C ASN A 10 27.06 -4.15 -12.59
N LEU A 11 27.99 -3.71 -11.74
CA LEU A 11 28.79 -4.63 -10.92
C LEU A 11 27.96 -5.35 -9.85
N LEU A 12 26.78 -4.83 -9.49
CA LEU A 12 25.82 -5.56 -8.66
C LEU A 12 25.35 -6.84 -9.33
N GLU A 13 25.43 -6.99 -10.65
CA GLU A 13 25.00 -8.19 -11.37
C GLU A 13 26.15 -9.18 -11.62
N SER A 14 27.32 -8.96 -11.01
CA SER A 14 28.46 -9.88 -11.11
C SER A 14 28.13 -11.29 -10.60
N ASN A 15 28.71 -12.31 -11.24
CA ASN A 15 28.65 -13.70 -10.80
C ASN A 15 29.60 -13.99 -9.62
N GLN A 16 30.52 -13.07 -9.30
CA GLN A 16 31.45 -13.21 -8.18
C GLN A 16 30.86 -12.59 -6.93
N LEU A 17 30.57 -13.41 -5.91
CA LEU A 17 29.95 -12.95 -4.67
C LEU A 17 30.81 -11.90 -3.93
N SER A 18 32.14 -12.06 -3.93
CA SER A 18 33.05 -11.09 -3.32
C SER A 18 32.90 -9.70 -3.92
N VAL A 19 32.85 -9.60 -5.26
CA VAL A 19 32.64 -8.33 -5.97
C VAL A 19 31.31 -7.70 -5.59
N VAL A 20 30.25 -8.51 -5.45
CA VAL A 20 28.92 -8.00 -5.09
C VAL A 20 28.90 -7.44 -3.67
N GLU A 21 29.53 -8.13 -2.72
CA GLU A 21 29.61 -7.67 -1.33
C GLU A 21 30.49 -6.42 -1.20
N ASP A 22 31.60 -6.35 -1.92
CA ASP A 22 32.46 -5.15 -1.98
C ASP A 22 31.68 -3.94 -2.53
N ILE A 23 30.92 -4.14 -3.60
CA ILE A 23 30.12 -3.08 -4.23
C ILE A 23 28.94 -2.68 -3.33
N LYS A 24 28.27 -3.65 -2.69
CA LYS A 24 27.26 -3.36 -1.68
C LYS A 24 27.86 -2.51 -0.57
N SER A 25 29.01 -2.89 0.00
CA SER A 25 29.68 -2.11 1.05
C SER A 25 29.96 -0.69 0.59
N LEU A 26 30.53 -0.52 -0.60
CA LEU A 26 30.83 0.79 -1.16
C LEU A 26 29.58 1.65 -1.37
N ILE A 27 28.46 1.07 -1.82
CA ILE A 27 27.18 1.76 -1.92
C ILE A 27 26.68 2.21 -0.54
N HIS A 28 26.77 1.34 0.47
CA HIS A 28 26.36 1.69 1.83
C HIS A 28 27.23 2.81 2.40
N ASP A 29 28.54 2.80 2.15
CA ASP A 29 29.46 3.87 2.57
C ASP A 29 29.14 5.20 1.88
N HIS A 30 28.80 5.17 0.58
CA HIS A 30 28.32 6.35 -0.12
C HIS A 30 26.99 6.85 0.43
N LEU A 31 26.02 5.97 0.69
CA LEU A 31 24.75 6.34 1.33
C LEU A 31 24.96 6.92 2.73
N ASN A 32 26.01 6.52 3.44
CA ASN A 32 26.32 7.07 4.77
C ASN A 32 27.01 8.44 4.69
N SER A 33 27.76 8.70 3.62
CA SER A 33 28.52 9.96 3.45
C SER A 33 27.75 11.04 2.69
N THR A 34 26.87 10.67 1.75
CA THR A 34 26.03 11.61 1.00
C THR A 34 24.61 11.67 1.53
N LYS A 35 23.98 12.85 1.40
CA LYS A 35 22.54 13.07 1.66
C LYS A 35 21.78 13.38 0.37
N GLU A 36 22.44 13.25 -0.78
CA GLU A 36 21.89 13.62 -2.07
C GLU A 36 20.93 12.55 -2.61
N ALA A 37 19.95 13.00 -3.40
CA ALA A 37 18.90 12.13 -3.93
C ALA A 37 19.38 11.19 -5.04
N TRP A 38 20.43 11.56 -5.78
CA TRP A 38 20.82 10.90 -7.03
C TRP A 38 21.14 9.41 -6.85
N LEU A 39 21.77 9.03 -5.73
CA LEU A 39 22.16 7.63 -5.50
C LEU A 39 20.93 6.75 -5.24
N VAL A 40 19.99 7.24 -4.43
CA VAL A 40 18.73 6.55 -4.15
C VAL A 40 17.87 6.46 -5.42
N GLN A 41 17.75 7.57 -6.16
CA GLN A 41 16.98 7.63 -7.40
C GLN A 41 17.59 6.75 -8.49
N GLY A 42 18.91 6.78 -8.64
CA GLY A 42 19.64 5.96 -9.60
C GLY A 42 19.54 4.47 -9.28
N LEU A 43 19.68 4.07 -8.02
CA LEU A 43 19.44 2.68 -7.59
C LEU A 43 18.00 2.25 -7.86
N PHE A 44 17.03 3.13 -7.63
CA PHE A 44 15.63 2.86 -7.92
C PHE A 44 15.43 2.63 -9.43
N ASP A 45 15.87 3.57 -10.27
CA ASP A 45 15.74 3.47 -11.72
C ASP A 45 16.47 2.24 -12.28
N TYR A 46 17.66 1.93 -11.75
CA TYR A 46 18.40 0.72 -12.09
C TYR A 46 17.62 -0.54 -11.72
N SER A 47 17.10 -0.62 -10.50
CA SER A 47 16.31 -1.78 -10.04
C SER A 47 15.06 -1.99 -10.88
N MET A 48 14.35 -0.91 -11.26
CA MET A 48 13.13 -1.00 -12.05
C MET A 48 13.40 -1.35 -13.52
N SER A 49 14.47 -0.81 -14.11
CA SER A 49 14.79 -1.03 -15.52
C SER A 49 15.48 -2.37 -15.80
N LYS A 50 16.31 -2.85 -14.87
CA LYS A 50 17.06 -4.11 -15.02
C LYS A 50 16.48 -5.27 -14.23
N GLY A 51 15.49 -5.03 -13.36
CA GLY A 51 14.96 -6.07 -12.47
C GLY A 51 15.97 -6.52 -11.40
N SER A 52 16.94 -5.67 -11.05
CA SER A 52 18.00 -6.02 -10.10
C SER A 52 17.45 -6.23 -8.68
N LEU A 53 17.45 -7.50 -8.25
CA LEU A 53 17.06 -7.87 -6.89
C LEU A 53 18.05 -7.35 -5.84
N ARG A 54 19.34 -7.24 -6.21
CA ARG A 54 20.39 -6.75 -5.32
C ARG A 54 20.28 -5.25 -5.09
N ALA A 55 19.99 -4.47 -6.12
CA ALA A 55 19.68 -3.05 -5.95
C ALA A 55 18.39 -2.85 -5.13
N MET A 56 17.37 -3.67 -5.38
CA MET A 56 16.14 -3.65 -4.59
C MET A 56 16.41 -3.95 -3.10
N GLU A 57 17.25 -4.94 -2.80
CA GLU A 57 17.64 -5.28 -1.42
C GLU A 57 18.27 -4.09 -0.69
N ILE A 58 19.17 -3.36 -1.35
CA ILE A 58 19.80 -2.14 -0.81
C ILE A 58 18.72 -1.08 -0.52
N LEU A 59 17.82 -0.83 -1.47
CA LEU A 59 16.74 0.15 -1.32
C LEU A 59 15.80 -0.18 -0.16
N LEU A 60 15.47 -1.46 0.03
CA LEU A 60 14.62 -1.94 1.14
C LEU A 60 15.32 -1.80 2.51
N GLY A 61 16.65 -1.72 2.54
CA GLY A 61 17.47 -1.51 3.74
C GLY A 61 17.81 -0.04 4.04
N LEU A 62 17.24 0.93 3.30
CA LEU A 62 17.59 2.34 3.44
C LEU A 62 17.31 2.90 4.84
N ARG A 63 18.21 3.76 5.29
CA ARG A 63 18.05 4.54 6.54
C ARG A 63 17.04 5.66 6.36
N GLU A 64 16.49 6.12 7.48
CA GLU A 64 15.49 7.20 7.52
C GLU A 64 15.94 8.50 6.85
N THR A 65 17.25 8.80 6.86
CA THR A 65 17.83 9.98 6.19
C THR A 65 17.51 10.05 4.70
N HIS A 66 17.31 8.89 4.07
CA HIS A 66 17.04 8.75 2.64
C HIS A 66 15.58 8.45 2.32
N SER A 67 14.72 8.31 3.35
CA SER A 67 13.33 7.91 3.15
C SER A 67 12.60 8.88 2.24
N LYS A 68 12.81 10.19 2.42
CA LYS A 68 12.17 11.22 1.60
C LYS A 68 12.49 11.04 0.11
N HIS A 69 13.76 10.87 -0.24
CA HIS A 69 14.19 10.71 -1.64
C HIS A 69 13.56 9.48 -2.31
N LEU A 70 13.45 8.37 -1.58
CA LEU A 70 12.78 7.17 -2.07
C LEU A 70 11.26 7.39 -2.22
N LEU A 71 10.61 8.01 -1.23
CA LEU A 71 9.18 8.30 -1.30
C LEU A 71 8.85 9.28 -2.43
N ASP A 72 9.71 10.27 -2.67
CA ASP A 72 9.58 11.21 -3.78
C ASP A 72 9.60 10.47 -5.13
N LYS A 73 10.59 9.59 -5.30
CA LYS A 73 10.75 8.78 -6.52
C LYS A 73 9.60 7.79 -6.74
N LEU A 74 9.11 7.17 -5.67
CA LEU A 74 7.93 6.30 -5.72
C LEU A 74 6.70 7.07 -6.19
N SER A 75 6.49 8.28 -5.69
CA SER A 75 5.35 9.10 -6.06
C SER A 75 5.39 9.53 -7.53
N GLU A 76 6.56 9.93 -8.03
CA GLU A 76 6.77 10.16 -9.47
C GLU A 76 6.41 8.91 -10.28
N SER A 77 6.91 7.75 -9.85
CA SER A 77 6.74 6.50 -10.57
C SER A 77 5.31 5.96 -10.54
N LEU A 78 4.54 6.20 -9.46
CA LEU A 78 3.10 5.90 -9.41
C LEU A 78 2.28 6.74 -10.40
N ARG A 79 2.70 7.98 -10.67
CA ARG A 79 2.03 8.87 -11.61
C ARG A 79 2.28 8.46 -13.07
N SER A 80 3.43 7.86 -13.36
CA SER A 80 3.78 7.34 -14.69
C SER A 80 3.15 5.98 -14.98
N SER A 81 2.40 5.83 -16.08
CA SER A 81 1.82 4.54 -16.49
C SER A 81 2.86 3.44 -16.72
N ASN A 82 4.08 3.81 -17.13
CA ASN A 82 5.11 2.85 -17.51
C ASN A 82 5.81 2.20 -16.31
N SER A 83 5.89 2.90 -15.16
CA SER A 83 6.57 2.42 -13.96
C SER A 83 5.63 2.16 -12.77
N ARG A 84 4.35 2.52 -12.88
CA ARG A 84 3.36 2.37 -11.81
C ARG A 84 3.29 0.96 -11.24
N LEU A 85 3.16 -0.06 -12.11
CA LEU A 85 3.03 -1.44 -11.65
C LEU A 85 4.28 -1.91 -10.89
N SER A 86 5.47 -1.70 -11.47
CA SER A 86 6.74 -2.05 -10.83
C SER A 86 6.93 -1.33 -9.49
N SER A 87 6.49 -0.07 -9.41
CA SER A 87 6.53 0.73 -8.18
C SER A 87 5.60 0.19 -7.11
N LEU A 88 4.38 -0.23 -7.48
CA LEU A 88 3.44 -0.87 -6.55
C LEU A 88 3.98 -2.21 -6.03
N ILE A 89 4.61 -3.00 -6.91
CA ILE A 89 5.28 -4.25 -6.52
C ILE A 89 6.41 -3.95 -5.52
N PHE A 90 7.26 -2.96 -5.80
CA PHE A 90 8.29 -2.51 -4.87
C PHE A 90 7.70 -2.05 -3.53
N MET A 91 6.62 -1.26 -3.54
CA MET A 91 5.93 -0.85 -2.31
C MET A 91 5.43 -2.07 -1.53
N GLY A 92 4.94 -3.11 -2.21
CA GLY A 92 4.58 -4.38 -1.56
C GLY A 92 5.75 -5.01 -0.80
N PHE A 93 6.95 -5.02 -1.38
CA PHE A 93 8.17 -5.47 -0.70
C PHE A 93 8.57 -4.53 0.45
N LEU A 94 8.46 -3.22 0.27
CA LEU A 94 8.77 -2.22 1.30
C LEU A 94 7.87 -2.38 2.52
N VAL A 95 6.57 -2.55 2.29
CA VAL A 95 5.57 -2.78 3.33
C VAL A 95 5.78 -4.11 4.04
N ARG A 96 6.27 -5.14 3.35
CA ARG A 96 6.66 -6.42 3.97
C ARG A 96 7.92 -6.27 4.82
N LYS A 97 8.91 -5.49 4.36
CA LYS A 97 10.17 -5.27 5.07
C LYS A 97 9.99 -4.43 6.33
N GLN A 98 9.00 -3.54 6.34
CA GLN A 98 8.64 -2.67 7.47
C GLN A 98 9.83 -1.88 8.04
N PRO A 99 10.52 -1.04 7.24
CA PRO A 99 11.56 -0.18 7.79
C PRO A 99 10.98 0.77 8.84
N GLN A 100 11.78 1.16 9.84
CA GLN A 100 11.30 1.94 10.99
C GLN A 100 10.60 3.26 10.61
N TRP A 101 11.02 3.87 9.49
CA TRP A 101 10.47 5.12 8.98
C TRP A 101 9.22 4.93 8.09
N LEU A 102 8.75 3.71 7.84
CA LEU A 102 7.64 3.42 6.91
C LEU A 102 6.37 4.19 7.27
N HIS A 103 6.13 4.44 8.56
CA HIS A 103 5.00 5.21 9.06
C HIS A 103 4.92 6.63 8.48
N LYS A 104 6.03 7.19 7.97
CA LYS A 104 6.07 8.50 7.31
C LYS A 104 5.33 8.53 5.96
N ILE A 105 4.95 7.37 5.41
CA ILE A 105 4.15 7.32 4.17
C ILE A 105 2.84 8.10 4.33
N SER A 106 2.17 8.04 5.47
CA SER A 106 0.86 8.68 5.64
C SER A 106 0.89 10.21 5.54
N SER A 107 2.00 10.83 5.94
CA SER A 107 2.20 12.28 5.81
C SER A 107 2.85 12.69 4.48
N HIS A 108 3.31 11.72 3.69
CA HIS A 108 3.90 11.95 2.39
C HIS A 108 2.86 11.88 1.26
N TYR A 109 3.05 12.65 0.19
CA TYR A 109 2.09 12.72 -0.92
C TYR A 109 1.96 11.40 -1.70
N VAL A 110 2.92 10.48 -1.55
CA VAL A 110 2.87 9.11 -2.11
C VAL A 110 1.65 8.32 -1.63
N MET A 111 1.16 8.56 -0.40
CA MET A 111 -0.08 7.96 0.07
C MET A 111 -1.28 8.44 -0.76
N ARG A 112 -1.33 9.74 -1.06
CA ARG A 112 -2.38 10.32 -1.91
C ARG A 112 -2.27 9.84 -3.35
N ASP A 113 -1.06 9.70 -3.89
CA ASP A 113 -0.86 9.14 -5.23
C ASP A 113 -1.27 7.66 -5.30
N LEU A 114 -1.01 6.85 -4.26
CA LEU A 114 -1.50 5.47 -4.15
C LEU A 114 -3.03 5.41 -4.15
N ILE A 115 -3.69 6.23 -3.33
CA ILE A 115 -5.15 6.34 -3.29
C ILE A 115 -5.69 6.81 -4.66
N LYS A 116 -5.02 7.76 -5.31
CA LYS A 116 -5.40 8.25 -6.64
C LYS A 116 -5.36 7.11 -7.67
N VAL A 117 -4.34 6.25 -7.65
CA VAL A 117 -4.31 5.04 -8.49
C VAL A 117 -5.57 4.20 -8.28
N LEU A 118 -5.99 3.97 -7.03
CA LEU A 118 -7.21 3.22 -6.73
C LEU A 118 -8.49 3.91 -7.21
N LYS A 119 -8.51 5.25 -7.25
CA LYS A 119 -9.65 6.06 -7.71
C LYS A 119 -9.73 6.21 -9.23
N THR A 120 -8.61 6.13 -9.96
CA THR A 120 -8.58 6.49 -11.39
C THR A 120 -8.13 5.38 -12.33
N ASP A 121 -7.33 4.41 -11.86
CA ASP A 121 -6.78 3.37 -12.75
C ASP A 121 -7.82 2.33 -13.17
N GLY A 122 -7.63 1.72 -14.34
CA GLY A 122 -8.51 0.70 -14.91
C GLY A 122 -7.86 -0.67 -15.08
N GLY A 123 -6.54 -0.79 -14.90
CA GLY A 123 -5.84 -2.06 -15.02
C GLY A 123 -6.02 -2.91 -13.77
N VAL A 124 -6.66 -4.08 -13.89
CA VAL A 124 -6.94 -4.95 -12.74
C VAL A 124 -5.69 -5.30 -11.94
N VAL A 125 -4.59 -5.63 -12.63
CA VAL A 125 -3.31 -5.99 -11.98
C VAL A 125 -2.76 -4.81 -11.16
N VAL A 126 -2.89 -3.58 -11.66
CA VAL A 126 -2.48 -2.36 -10.95
C VAL A 126 -3.37 -2.15 -9.72
N LEU A 127 -4.69 -2.25 -9.88
CA LEU A 127 -5.66 -2.09 -8.80
C LEU A 127 -5.48 -3.12 -7.68
N VAL A 128 -5.25 -4.39 -8.03
CA VAL A 128 -4.99 -5.46 -7.06
C VAL A 128 -3.72 -5.16 -6.26
N ASN A 129 -2.61 -4.80 -6.93
CA ASN A 129 -1.37 -4.47 -6.22
C ASN A 129 -1.54 -3.24 -5.31
N ALA A 130 -2.21 -2.19 -5.78
CA ALA A 130 -2.49 -1.01 -4.98
C ALA A 130 -3.39 -1.31 -3.76
N LEU A 131 -4.40 -2.18 -3.92
CA LEU A 131 -5.27 -2.62 -2.83
C LEU A 131 -4.48 -3.40 -1.77
N LEU A 132 -3.60 -4.32 -2.20
CA LEU A 132 -2.78 -5.11 -1.29
C LEU A 132 -1.80 -4.24 -0.51
N VAL A 133 -1.14 -3.29 -1.18
CA VAL A 133 -0.25 -2.30 -0.53
C VAL A 133 -1.02 -1.49 0.49
N LEU A 134 -2.17 -0.92 0.12
CA LEU A 134 -2.99 -0.12 1.03
C LEU A 134 -3.47 -0.95 2.22
N THR A 135 -3.99 -2.16 1.97
CA THR A 135 -4.49 -3.07 3.02
C THR A 135 -3.41 -3.42 4.04
N ALA A 136 -2.17 -3.60 3.58
CA ALA A 136 -1.04 -3.90 4.44
C ALA A 136 -0.46 -2.65 5.15
N LEU A 137 -0.63 -1.45 4.60
CA LEU A 137 -0.21 -0.19 5.24
C LEU A 137 -1.11 0.23 6.40
N ILE A 138 -2.43 0.01 6.30
CA ILE A 138 -3.39 0.44 7.34
C ILE A 138 -3.00 -0.03 8.76
N PRO A 139 -2.66 -1.31 9.03
CA PRO A 139 -2.25 -1.73 10.38
C PRO A 139 -0.89 -1.19 10.82
N ILE A 140 -0.03 -0.82 9.88
CA ILE A 140 1.28 -0.20 10.18
C ILE A 140 1.07 1.25 10.63
N ILE A 141 0.03 1.90 10.12
CA ILE A 141 -0.33 3.28 10.43
C ILE A 141 -1.76 3.32 10.97
N PRO A 142 -2.00 2.81 12.19
CA PRO A 142 -3.35 2.56 12.68
C PRO A 142 -4.12 3.83 13.07
N ASN A 143 -3.47 5.00 13.08
CA ASN A 143 -4.07 6.29 13.40
C ASN A 143 -4.08 7.18 12.13
N LEU A 144 -4.79 6.74 11.09
CA LEU A 144 -4.96 7.53 9.87
C LEU A 144 -5.79 8.78 10.15
N GLU A 145 -5.43 9.88 9.49
CA GLU A 145 -6.24 11.10 9.50
C GLU A 145 -7.61 10.83 8.87
N SER A 146 -8.67 11.43 9.42
CA SER A 146 -10.04 11.28 8.92
C SER A 146 -10.19 11.61 7.43
N SER A 147 -9.42 12.59 6.92
CA SER A 147 -9.46 12.94 5.48
C SER A 147 -8.97 11.77 4.62
N ILE A 148 -7.81 11.21 4.93
CA ILE A 148 -7.23 10.04 4.26
C ILE A 148 -8.15 8.81 4.39
N LEU A 149 -8.73 8.59 5.58
CA LEU A 149 -9.65 7.48 5.81
C LEU A 149 -10.90 7.58 4.90
N ASN A 150 -11.48 8.77 4.76
CA ASN A 150 -12.60 9.00 3.84
C ASN A 150 -12.18 8.76 2.38
N GLU A 151 -10.99 9.19 1.97
CA GLU A 151 -10.50 8.92 0.61
C GLU A 151 -10.31 7.41 0.33
N ILE A 152 -9.92 6.63 1.34
CA ILE A 152 -9.85 5.17 1.25
C ILE A 152 -11.26 4.57 1.10
N PHE A 153 -12.26 5.07 1.85
CA PHE A 153 -13.64 4.62 1.72
C PHE A 153 -14.24 4.89 0.33
N GLU A 154 -13.97 6.08 -0.22
CA GLU A 154 -14.32 6.42 -1.61
C GLU A 154 -13.66 5.49 -2.62
N SER A 155 -12.39 5.14 -2.39
CA SER A 155 -11.66 4.20 -3.24
C SER A 155 -12.30 2.81 -3.19
N PHE A 156 -12.71 2.35 -1.99
CA PHE A 156 -13.40 1.07 -1.81
C PHE A 156 -14.72 1.02 -2.59
N THR A 157 -15.61 2.01 -2.43
CA THR A 157 -16.92 2.00 -3.12
C THR A 157 -16.79 2.19 -4.63
N ARG A 158 -15.85 3.02 -5.08
CA ARG A 158 -15.49 3.15 -6.51
C ARG A 158 -15.08 1.80 -7.08
N LEU A 159 -14.24 1.04 -6.38
CA LEU A 159 -13.77 -0.26 -6.84
C LEU A 159 -14.84 -1.35 -6.75
N ALA A 160 -15.73 -1.31 -5.76
CA ALA A 160 -16.90 -2.17 -5.71
C ALA A 160 -17.82 -1.93 -6.92
N ALA A 161 -18.07 -0.66 -7.26
CA ALA A 161 -18.84 -0.28 -8.45
C ALA A 161 -18.12 -0.70 -9.75
N TRP A 162 -16.80 -0.52 -9.81
CA TRP A 162 -15.97 -0.93 -10.94
C TRP A 162 -16.00 -2.44 -11.15
N ASN A 163 -15.87 -3.23 -10.06
CA ASN A 163 -15.93 -4.68 -10.10
C ASN A 163 -17.30 -5.15 -10.60
N TYR A 164 -18.39 -4.60 -10.05
CA TYR A 164 -19.75 -4.88 -10.53
C TYR A 164 -19.94 -4.59 -12.03
N SER A 165 -19.47 -3.43 -12.49
CA SER A 165 -19.72 -2.97 -13.87
C SER A 165 -18.82 -3.63 -14.92
N ASN A 166 -17.60 -4.04 -14.54
CA ASN A 166 -16.60 -4.57 -15.46
C ASN A 166 -16.42 -6.09 -15.39
N GLN A 167 -17.10 -6.76 -14.45
CA GLN A 167 -17.16 -8.22 -14.33
C GLN A 167 -17.35 -8.95 -15.68
N PRO A 168 -18.32 -8.57 -16.53
CA PRO A 168 -18.57 -9.28 -17.80
C PRO A 168 -17.48 -9.08 -18.86
N LYS A 169 -16.60 -8.08 -18.69
CA LYS A 169 -15.61 -7.64 -19.69
C LYS A 169 -14.20 -8.14 -19.38
N GLN A 170 -13.97 -8.71 -18.20
CA GLN A 170 -12.66 -9.10 -17.72
C GLN A 170 -12.54 -10.63 -17.65
N PRO A 171 -11.33 -11.19 -17.81
CA PRO A 171 -11.09 -12.59 -17.50
C PRO A 171 -11.52 -12.93 -16.06
N GLU A 172 -12.12 -14.10 -15.87
CA GLU A 172 -12.63 -14.56 -14.57
C GLU A 172 -11.57 -14.50 -13.47
N VAL A 173 -10.34 -14.91 -13.78
CA VAL A 173 -9.18 -14.86 -12.87
C VAL A 173 -8.92 -13.43 -12.35
N TYR A 174 -9.07 -12.42 -13.21
CA TYR A 174 -8.86 -11.02 -12.83
C TYR A 174 -9.96 -10.50 -11.92
N VAL A 175 -11.22 -10.85 -12.23
CA VAL A 175 -12.37 -10.55 -11.36
C VAL A 175 -12.17 -11.16 -9.98
N LEU A 176 -11.78 -12.44 -9.93
CA LEU A 176 -11.56 -13.16 -8.69
C LEU A 176 -10.46 -12.51 -7.83
N HIS A 177 -9.31 -12.19 -8.43
CA HIS A 177 -8.22 -11.54 -7.69
C HIS A 177 -8.61 -10.15 -7.17
N LEU A 178 -9.35 -9.37 -7.96
CA LEU A 178 -9.85 -8.07 -7.50
C LEU A 178 -10.85 -8.22 -6.37
N GLN A 179 -11.76 -9.18 -6.47
CA GLN A 179 -12.71 -9.50 -5.41
C GLN A 179 -11.98 -9.87 -4.12
N ILE A 180 -11.01 -10.78 -4.17
CA ILE A 180 -10.21 -11.18 -2.99
C ILE A 180 -9.50 -9.96 -2.38
N ALA A 181 -8.89 -9.10 -3.21
CA ALA A 181 -8.22 -7.89 -2.72
C ALA A 181 -9.21 -6.90 -2.08
N LEU A 182 -10.44 -6.77 -2.62
CA LEU A 182 -11.51 -5.96 -2.03
C LEU A 182 -12.01 -6.53 -0.71
N TYR A 183 -12.19 -7.84 -0.60
CA TYR A 183 -12.53 -8.50 0.67
C TYR A 183 -11.46 -8.24 1.73
N ALA A 184 -10.18 -8.35 1.37
CA ALA A 184 -9.08 -8.07 2.28
C ALA A 184 -9.12 -6.62 2.80
N LEU A 185 -9.38 -5.65 1.92
CA LEU A 185 -9.56 -4.26 2.33
C LEU A 185 -10.81 -4.07 3.20
N PHE A 186 -11.94 -4.69 2.84
CA PHE A 186 -13.17 -4.63 3.63
C PHE A 186 -12.95 -5.12 5.07
N HIS A 187 -12.39 -6.33 5.24
CA HIS A 187 -12.12 -6.88 6.57
C HIS A 187 -11.14 -6.01 7.36
N ARG A 188 -10.16 -5.40 6.68
CA ARG A 188 -9.22 -4.47 7.32
C ARG A 188 -9.92 -3.22 7.84
N LEU A 189 -10.72 -2.57 7.00
CA LEU A 189 -11.45 -1.36 7.36
C LEU A 189 -12.52 -1.64 8.42
N TYR A 190 -13.21 -2.78 8.33
CA TYR A 190 -14.19 -3.20 9.32
C TYR A 190 -13.56 -3.53 10.68
N GLY A 191 -12.42 -4.24 10.70
CA GLY A 191 -11.74 -4.58 11.94
C GLY A 191 -11.11 -3.36 12.64
N MET A 192 -10.59 -2.40 11.87
CA MET A 192 -9.89 -1.24 12.42
C MET A 192 -10.77 -0.01 12.62
N TYR A 193 -11.74 0.22 11.74
CA TYR A 193 -12.59 1.42 11.74
C TYR A 193 -14.10 1.08 11.53
N PRO A 194 -14.68 0.14 12.29
CA PRO A 194 -16.07 -0.29 12.11
C PRO A 194 -17.10 0.86 12.14
N CYS A 195 -16.97 1.82 13.05
CA CYS A 195 -17.90 2.92 13.24
C CYS A 195 -17.87 3.91 12.08
N ASN A 196 -16.67 4.36 11.68
CA ASN A 196 -16.50 5.27 10.55
C ASN A 196 -16.88 4.58 9.24
N PHE A 197 -16.40 3.36 9.01
CA PHE A 197 -16.62 2.65 7.76
C PHE A 197 -18.09 2.26 7.55
N LEU A 198 -18.76 1.66 8.53
CA LEU A 198 -20.18 1.34 8.38
C LEU A 198 -21.05 2.58 8.24
N SER A 199 -20.71 3.67 8.95
CA SER A 199 -21.46 4.91 8.75
C SER A 199 -21.29 5.47 7.34
N TYR A 200 -20.10 5.37 6.76
CA TYR A 200 -19.86 5.77 5.37
C TYR A 200 -20.68 4.89 4.41
N LEU A 201 -20.61 3.56 4.57
CA LEU A 201 -21.36 2.61 3.74
C LEU A 201 -22.88 2.87 3.80
N ARG A 202 -23.43 3.12 5.00
CA ARG A 202 -24.84 3.46 5.17
C ARG A 202 -25.22 4.73 4.42
N GLN A 203 -24.39 5.77 4.47
CA GLN A 203 -24.64 7.00 3.73
C GLN A 203 -24.58 6.74 2.21
N HIS A 204 -23.56 6.04 1.75
CA HIS A 204 -23.32 5.80 0.32
C HIS A 204 -24.39 4.89 -0.31
N TYR A 205 -24.78 3.80 0.37
CA TYR A 205 -25.71 2.80 -0.15
C TYR A 205 -27.18 3.05 0.23
N SER A 206 -27.49 4.14 0.94
CA SER A 206 -28.88 4.59 1.08
C SER A 206 -29.44 5.19 -0.23
N LEU A 207 -28.57 5.59 -1.15
CA LEU A 207 -28.92 6.04 -2.48
C LEU A 207 -29.35 4.86 -3.35
N ARG A 208 -30.52 4.97 -4.02
CA ARG A 208 -31.11 3.88 -4.82
C ARG A 208 -30.18 3.34 -5.90
N ASP A 209 -29.43 4.22 -6.56
CA ASP A 209 -28.53 3.86 -7.66
C ASP A 209 -27.38 2.95 -7.20
N ASN A 210 -27.03 2.99 -5.92
CA ASN A 210 -25.94 2.20 -5.35
C ASN A 210 -26.42 0.84 -4.80
N LEU A 211 -27.73 0.61 -4.64
CA LEU A 211 -28.29 -0.61 -4.06
C LEU A 211 -27.94 -1.90 -4.83
N PRO A 212 -27.86 -1.94 -6.18
CA PRO A 212 -27.43 -3.14 -6.90
C PRO A 212 -25.98 -3.51 -6.56
N ILE A 213 -25.08 -2.52 -6.51
CA ILE A 213 -23.67 -2.70 -6.14
C ILE A 213 -23.57 -3.22 -4.71
N PHE A 214 -24.36 -2.65 -3.78
CA PHE A 214 -24.43 -3.16 -2.41
C PHE A 214 -24.84 -4.63 -2.39
N SER A 215 -25.97 -4.96 -3.00
CA SER A 215 -26.57 -6.29 -2.92
C SER A 215 -25.67 -7.38 -3.52
N HIS A 216 -24.97 -7.07 -4.61
CA HIS A 216 -24.09 -8.02 -5.30
C HIS A 216 -22.68 -8.09 -4.71
N THR A 217 -22.09 -6.95 -4.37
CA THR A 217 -20.64 -6.88 -4.05
C THR A 217 -20.37 -6.72 -2.56
N VAL A 218 -21.08 -5.81 -1.87
CA VAL A 218 -20.74 -5.43 -0.49
C VAL A 218 -21.49 -6.26 0.54
N LYS A 219 -22.77 -6.57 0.30
CA LYS A 219 -23.60 -7.38 1.19
C LYS A 219 -22.96 -8.74 1.50
N PRO A 220 -22.42 -9.49 0.52
CA PRO A 220 -21.71 -10.73 0.82
C PRO A 220 -20.51 -10.54 1.77
N MET A 221 -19.79 -9.40 1.68
CA MET A 221 -18.71 -9.09 2.62
C MET A 221 -19.25 -8.80 4.04
N VAL A 222 -20.36 -8.05 4.14
CA VAL A 222 -21.02 -7.78 5.43
C VAL A 222 -21.52 -9.06 6.10
N GLU A 223 -21.98 -10.03 5.31
CA GLU A 223 -22.44 -11.34 5.81
C GLU A 223 -21.28 -12.22 6.32
N THR A 224 -20.02 -11.89 6.00
CA THR A 224 -18.83 -12.60 6.48
C THR A 224 -18.21 -12.03 7.76
N VAL A 225 -18.86 -11.04 8.40
CA VAL A 225 -18.33 -10.42 9.62
C VAL A 225 -19.28 -10.49 10.81
N ARG A 226 -18.70 -10.60 12.01
CA ARG A 226 -19.42 -10.53 13.30
C ARG A 226 -19.61 -9.07 13.70
N MET A 227 -20.67 -8.77 14.45
CA MET A 227 -20.90 -7.44 15.00
C MET A 227 -19.71 -6.99 15.86
N HIS A 228 -19.04 -5.92 15.45
CA HIS A 228 -17.90 -5.36 16.17
C HIS A 228 -18.34 -4.64 17.46
N PRO A 229 -17.79 -4.94 18.65
CA PRO A 229 -18.22 -4.35 19.93
C PRO A 229 -18.15 -2.82 20.01
N LEU A 230 -17.14 -2.20 19.35
CA LEU A 230 -17.02 -0.74 19.25
C LEU A 230 -18.24 -0.04 18.65
N LEU A 231 -19.07 -0.73 17.87
CA LEU A 231 -20.33 -0.17 17.37
C LEU A 231 -21.31 0.16 18.50
N VAL A 232 -21.14 -0.47 19.68
CA VAL A 232 -21.92 -0.21 20.89
C VAL A 232 -21.21 0.79 21.81
N THR A 233 -19.88 0.66 21.94
CA THR A 233 -19.13 1.34 23.01
C THR A 233 -18.37 2.59 22.58
N ALA A 234 -18.21 2.85 21.27
CA ALA A 234 -17.40 3.96 20.76
C ALA A 234 -18.14 4.83 19.73
N SER A 235 -17.83 6.12 19.76
CA SER A 235 -18.17 7.05 18.68
C SER A 235 -17.12 7.01 17.57
N LYS A 236 -17.43 7.65 16.43
CA LYS A 236 -16.48 7.83 15.32
C LYS A 236 -15.19 8.55 15.75
N ASP A 237 -15.30 9.52 16.64
CA ASP A 237 -14.16 10.32 17.12
C ASP A 237 -13.29 9.52 18.09
N ILE A 238 -13.90 8.67 18.92
CA ILE A 238 -13.17 7.79 19.83
C ILE A 238 -12.40 6.72 19.04
N GLU A 239 -13.01 6.17 17.99
CA GLU A 239 -12.43 5.09 17.16
C GLU A 239 -11.09 5.47 16.51
N ILE A 240 -10.96 6.71 16.02
CA ILE A 240 -9.73 7.22 15.40
C ILE A 240 -8.67 7.65 16.42
N GLY A 241 -8.99 7.58 17.71
CA GLY A 241 -8.08 7.91 18.79
C GLY A 241 -6.91 6.92 18.90
N THR A 242 -5.79 7.40 19.45
CA THR A 242 -4.55 6.60 19.56
C THR A 242 -4.60 5.53 20.64
N ALA A 243 -5.57 5.61 21.57
CA ALA A 243 -5.63 4.76 22.75
C ALA A 243 -5.77 3.26 22.42
N ARG A 244 -6.56 2.93 21.39
CA ARG A 244 -6.85 1.54 21.00
C ARG A 244 -5.60 0.76 20.60
N TRP A 245 -4.65 1.42 19.93
CA TRP A 245 -3.52 0.77 19.28
C TRP A 245 -2.17 1.05 19.97
N LYS A 246 -2.14 1.87 21.02
CA LYS A 246 -0.92 2.45 21.62
C LYS A 246 0.16 1.44 22.03
N GLN A 247 -0.22 0.22 22.40
CA GLN A 247 0.69 -0.82 22.89
C GLN A 247 0.68 -2.08 22.02
N MET A 248 0.09 -2.01 20.84
CA MET A 248 -0.07 -3.16 19.95
C MET A 248 0.99 -3.13 18.86
N SER A 249 1.62 -4.27 18.60
CA SER A 249 2.42 -4.43 17.38
C SER A 249 1.51 -4.56 16.15
N VAL A 250 2.08 -4.39 14.95
CA VAL A 250 1.33 -4.57 13.68
C VAL A 250 0.67 -5.95 13.63
N HIS A 251 1.35 -6.99 14.10
CA HIS A 251 0.83 -8.35 14.16
C HIS A 251 -0.39 -8.47 15.10
N ASP A 252 -0.33 -7.83 16.27
CA ASP A 252 -1.43 -7.83 17.23
C ASP A 252 -2.66 -7.13 16.64
N ILE A 253 -2.46 -6.01 15.94
CA ILE A 253 -3.53 -5.27 15.25
C ILE A 253 -4.19 -6.16 14.19
N VAL A 254 -3.39 -6.85 13.36
CA VAL A 254 -3.91 -7.77 12.34
C VAL A 254 -4.71 -8.91 12.98
N THR A 255 -4.19 -9.50 14.05
CA THR A 255 -4.83 -10.61 14.77
C THR A 255 -6.15 -10.17 15.41
N GLU A 256 -6.17 -8.98 16.02
CA GLU A 256 -7.38 -8.39 16.59
C GLU A 256 -8.46 -8.17 15.52
N CYS A 257 -8.08 -7.67 14.34
CA CYS A 257 -9.02 -7.47 13.23
C CYS A 257 -9.60 -8.79 12.72
N ALA A 258 -8.79 -9.85 12.68
CA ALA A 258 -9.20 -11.16 12.18
C ALA A 258 -10.31 -11.80 13.03
N LYS A 259 -10.42 -11.46 14.33
CA LYS A 259 -11.46 -11.97 15.25
C LYS A 259 -12.89 -11.68 14.79
N TYR A 260 -13.07 -10.67 13.94
CA TYR A 260 -14.38 -10.22 13.48
C TYR A 260 -14.77 -10.80 12.11
N SER A 261 -13.91 -11.63 11.51
CA SER A 261 -14.24 -12.37 10.28
C SER A 261 -14.77 -13.76 10.64
N LEU A 262 -15.74 -14.26 9.87
CA LEU A 262 -16.37 -15.58 10.08
C LEU A 262 -15.57 -16.73 9.47
#